data_AF-G5JNA2-F1
#
_entry.id   AF-G5JNA2-F1
#
_cell.length_a   1.000
_cell.length_b   1.000
_cell.length_c   1.000
_cell.angle_alpha   90.00
_cell.angle_beta   90.00
_cell.angle_gamma   90.00
#
_symmetry.space_group_name_H-M   'P 1'
#
loop_
_entity.id
_entity.type
_entity.pdbx_description
1 polymer ?
#
loop_
_entity_poly.entity_id
_entity_poly.type
_entity_poly.pdbx_seq_one_letter_code
_entity_poly.pdbx_strand_id
1 'polypeptide(L)'
;MILKAHQFRYVISQQQVQYIRDWAIKEYGADQAKRMTDRDKLVAYVADSDVKVSSADESSRLHNKAKYNKDTHEMEYADGNSDQMNYKVLLGSGGHSEFIVDENGNFLNEIDSHKEIEDNTNGIVNGASFNYANANDGTHIQMDVHTAKYLDTSFRDIAGKYKSPNNLNSNIQDGWEDFWGSVQGKGGNGEDWNSSYWNSRGAYSKDGISAHDRVEKERENFRKMIKNY
;
A
#
# COMPACT_ATOMS: atom_id res chain seq x y z
N MET A 1 -27.62 -10.14 -9.59
CA MET A 1 -26.48 -10.86 -10.21
C MET A 1 -25.17 -10.04 -10.15
N ILE A 2 -24.96 -9.23 -9.11
CA ILE A 2 -23.77 -8.35 -8.95
C ILE A 2 -22.65 -9.04 -8.13
N LEU A 3 -22.94 -10.21 -7.55
CA LEU A 3 -22.20 -10.77 -6.41
C LEU A 3 -20.75 -11.22 -6.70
N LYS A 4 -20.31 -11.33 -7.97
CA LYS A 4 -18.93 -11.70 -8.33
C LYS A 4 -18.23 -10.71 -9.27
N ALA A 5 -18.94 -9.71 -9.78
CA ALA A 5 -18.36 -8.72 -10.71
C ALA A 5 -17.25 -7.90 -10.03
N HIS A 6 -17.38 -7.61 -8.74
CA HIS A 6 -16.40 -6.84 -7.98
C HIS A 6 -15.03 -7.56 -7.87
N GLN A 7 -14.99 -8.89 -7.95
CA GLN A 7 -13.73 -9.66 -7.88
C GLN A 7 -12.88 -9.48 -9.14
N PHE A 8 -13.48 -9.01 -10.25
CA PHE A 8 -12.72 -8.66 -11.44
C PHE A 8 -11.73 -7.53 -11.19
N ARG A 9 -11.90 -6.73 -10.13
CA ARG A 9 -10.90 -5.70 -9.77
C ARG A 9 -9.51 -6.29 -9.55
N TYR A 10 -9.42 -7.51 -9.02
CA TYR A 10 -8.15 -8.21 -8.79
C TYR A 10 -7.54 -8.66 -10.11
N VAL A 11 -8.37 -9.15 -11.04
CA VAL A 11 -7.95 -9.54 -12.39
C VAL A 11 -7.47 -8.32 -13.17
N ILE A 12 -8.20 -7.20 -13.09
CA ILE A 12 -7.82 -5.95 -13.75
C ILE A 12 -6.51 -5.42 -13.16
N SER A 13 -6.39 -5.39 -11.83
CA SER A 13 -5.13 -5.01 -11.15
C SER A 13 -3.97 -5.90 -11.59
N GLN A 14 -4.19 -7.23 -11.68
CA GLN A 14 -3.15 -8.16 -12.15
C GLN A 14 -2.77 -7.91 -13.61
N GLN A 15 -3.73 -7.56 -14.46
CA GLN A 15 -3.44 -7.18 -15.84
C GLN A 15 -2.60 -5.90 -15.91
N GLN A 16 -2.82 -4.93 -15.02
CA GLN A 16 -2.02 -3.70 -14.97
C GLN A 16 -0.55 -3.98 -14.62
N VAL A 17 -0.28 -4.81 -13.60
CA VAL A 17 1.11 -5.18 -13.26
C VAL A 17 1.74 -6.10 -14.29
N GLN A 18 0.98 -7.05 -14.87
CA GLN A 18 1.49 -7.91 -15.94
C GLN A 18 1.84 -7.10 -17.18
N TYR A 19 1.03 -6.09 -17.54
CA TYR A 19 1.31 -5.22 -18.67
C TYR A 19 2.67 -4.53 -18.55
N ILE A 20 3.02 -4.00 -17.36
CA ILE A 20 4.33 -3.37 -17.12
C ILE A 20 5.46 -4.40 -17.25
N ARG A 21 5.27 -5.61 -16.73
CA ARG A 21 6.26 -6.70 -16.82
C ARG A 21 6.49 -7.13 -18.28
N ASP A 22 5.42 -7.32 -19.05
CA ASP A 22 5.47 -7.72 -20.45
C ASP A 22 6.05 -6.61 -21.34
N TRP A 23 5.69 -5.35 -21.08
CA TRP A 23 6.27 -4.20 -21.75
C TRP A 23 7.80 -4.19 -21.56
N ALA A 24 8.29 -4.40 -20.34
CA ALA A 24 9.73 -4.42 -20.07
C ALA A 24 10.44 -5.61 -20.76
N ILE A 25 9.79 -6.78 -20.84
CA ILE A 25 10.33 -7.93 -21.60
C ILE A 25 10.44 -7.58 -23.08
N LYS A 26 9.45 -6.89 -23.64
CA LYS A 26 9.45 -6.46 -25.04
C LYS A 26 10.56 -5.43 -25.30
N GLU A 27 10.74 -4.48 -24.40
CA GLU A 27 11.68 -3.36 -24.57
C GLU A 27 13.14 -3.78 -24.34
N TYR A 28 13.41 -4.52 -23.25
CA TYR A 28 14.77 -4.86 -22.83
C TYR A 28 15.16 -6.32 -23.12
N GLY A 29 14.23 -7.14 -23.58
CA GLY A 29 14.42 -8.59 -23.69
C GLY A 29 14.27 -9.31 -22.35
N ALA A 30 13.89 -10.60 -22.41
CA ALA A 30 13.55 -11.40 -21.23
C ALA A 30 14.67 -11.48 -20.18
N ASP A 31 15.93 -11.63 -20.60
CA ASP A 31 17.06 -11.79 -19.68
C ASP A 31 17.33 -10.51 -18.89
N GLN A 32 17.25 -9.34 -19.54
CA GLN A 32 17.44 -8.06 -18.86
C GLN A 32 16.23 -7.72 -17.99
N ALA A 33 15.02 -7.89 -18.51
CA ALA A 33 13.79 -7.65 -17.75
C ALA A 33 13.70 -8.50 -16.48
N LYS A 34 14.24 -9.73 -16.50
CA LYS A 34 14.31 -10.60 -15.32
C LYS A 34 15.23 -10.06 -14.21
N ARG A 35 16.24 -9.25 -14.54
CA ARG A 35 17.14 -8.60 -13.58
C ARG A 35 16.59 -7.28 -13.03
N MET A 36 15.52 -6.76 -13.63
CA MET A 36 14.86 -5.54 -13.20
C MET A 36 13.82 -5.85 -12.12
N THR A 37 13.80 -5.07 -11.05
CA THR A 37 12.69 -5.07 -10.10
C THR A 37 11.42 -4.56 -10.77
N ASP A 38 10.25 -4.82 -10.19
CA ASP A 38 9.00 -4.25 -10.71
C ASP A 38 9.01 -2.71 -10.65
N ARG A 39 9.64 -2.12 -9.63
CA ARG A 39 9.94 -0.69 -9.55
C ARG A 39 10.75 -0.23 -10.77
N ASP A 40 11.83 -0.92 -11.11
CA ASP A 40 12.67 -0.53 -12.26
C ASP A 40 11.88 -0.58 -13.57
N LYS A 41 11.05 -1.61 -13.76
CA LYS A 41 10.17 -1.73 -14.93
C LYS A 41 9.13 -0.61 -14.98
N LEU A 42 8.53 -0.26 -13.85
CA LEU A 42 7.57 0.83 -13.76
C LEU A 42 8.22 2.19 -14.04
N VAL A 43 9.40 2.45 -13.47
CA VAL A 43 10.18 3.67 -13.72
C VAL A 43 10.49 3.78 -15.21
N ALA A 44 11.02 2.71 -15.80
CA ALA A 44 11.36 2.66 -17.22
C ALA A 44 10.14 2.95 -18.11
N TYR A 45 9.00 2.31 -17.82
CA TYR A 45 7.76 2.53 -18.55
C TYR A 45 7.27 3.98 -18.44
N VAL A 46 7.29 4.54 -17.24
CA VAL A 46 6.86 5.92 -17.00
C VAL A 46 7.80 6.92 -17.66
N ALA A 47 9.10 6.67 -17.68
CA ALA A 47 10.07 7.55 -18.33
C ALA A 47 9.99 7.51 -19.86
N ASP A 48 9.68 6.34 -20.43
CA ASP A 48 9.48 6.15 -21.87
C ASP A 48 8.09 6.62 -22.37
N SER A 49 7.11 6.70 -21.46
CA SER A 49 5.75 7.11 -21.81
C SER A 49 5.42 8.56 -21.44
N ASP A 50 4.49 9.19 -22.16
CA ASP A 50 3.92 10.50 -21.79
C ASP A 50 2.95 10.41 -20.58
N VAL A 51 2.93 9.30 -19.85
CA VAL A 51 2.00 9.07 -18.74
C VAL A 51 2.45 9.85 -17.51
N LYS A 52 1.56 10.70 -17.00
CA LYS A 52 1.82 11.46 -15.78
C LYS A 52 1.70 10.58 -14.55
N VAL A 53 2.70 10.63 -13.68
CA VAL A 53 2.59 10.16 -12.30
C VAL A 53 1.85 11.21 -11.48
N SER A 54 0.68 10.86 -10.96
CA SER A 54 -0.06 11.71 -10.03
C SER A 54 0.25 11.33 -8.59
N SER A 55 0.34 12.33 -7.71
CA SER A 55 0.37 12.11 -6.27
C SER A 55 -1.05 12.24 -5.73
N ALA A 56 -1.59 11.17 -5.15
CA ALA A 56 -2.77 11.29 -4.31
C ALA A 56 -2.32 11.59 -2.87
N ASP A 57 -2.83 12.67 -2.29
CA ASP A 57 -2.39 13.21 -1.00
C ASP A 57 -2.69 12.29 0.21
N GLU A 58 -3.51 11.24 0.04
CA GLU A 58 -3.89 10.33 1.15
C GLU A 58 -3.32 8.90 1.07
N SER A 59 -2.55 8.54 0.04
CA SER A 59 -2.73 7.19 -0.48
C SER A 59 -1.70 6.10 -0.13
N SER A 60 -0.66 6.34 0.67
CA SER A 60 0.30 5.26 1.02
C SER A 60 0.13 4.68 2.43
N ARG A 61 -0.35 5.48 3.40
CA ARG A 61 -0.59 5.04 4.79
C ARG A 61 -1.42 3.76 4.85
N LEU A 62 -2.49 3.68 4.05
CA LEU A 62 -3.43 2.55 4.04
C LEU A 62 -2.80 1.23 3.55
N HIS A 63 -1.63 1.27 2.93
CA HIS A 63 -0.91 0.10 2.44
C HIS A 63 0.23 -0.31 3.36
N ASN A 64 0.33 0.24 4.58
CA ASN A 64 1.35 -0.14 5.56
C ASN A 64 0.69 -0.82 6.77
N LYS A 65 -0.20 -1.78 6.53
CA LYS A 65 -0.95 -2.42 7.61
C LYS A 65 -0.06 -3.40 8.39
N ALA A 66 -0.14 -3.33 9.70
CA ALA A 66 0.53 -4.22 10.63
C ALA A 66 -0.44 -4.69 11.71
N LYS A 67 -0.12 -5.78 12.41
CA LYS A 67 -0.84 -6.24 13.61
C LYS A 67 0.08 -6.10 14.82
N TYR A 68 -0.48 -5.77 15.97
CA TYR A 68 0.30 -5.73 17.21
C TYR A 68 0.50 -7.15 17.75
N ASN A 69 1.75 -7.55 17.97
CA ASN A 69 2.10 -8.81 18.60
C ASN A 69 2.25 -8.59 20.11
N LYS A 70 1.38 -9.23 20.90
CA LYS A 70 1.33 -9.06 22.36
C LYS A 70 2.50 -9.72 23.09
N ASP A 71 3.12 -10.73 22.48
CA ASP A 71 4.20 -11.49 23.11
C ASP A 71 5.54 -10.76 22.95
N THR A 72 5.76 -10.14 21.78
CA THR A 72 6.98 -9.36 21.50
C THR A 72 6.83 -7.87 21.82
N HIS A 73 5.60 -7.39 22.01
CA HIS A 73 5.26 -5.97 22.11
C HIS A 73 5.66 -5.13 20.87
N GLU A 74 5.76 -5.76 19.71
CA GLU A 74 6.15 -5.14 18.45
C GLU A 74 5.05 -5.22 17.39
N MET A 75 5.16 -4.39 16.34
CA MET A 75 4.31 -4.50 15.16
C MET A 75 4.85 -5.59 14.24
N GLU A 76 3.97 -6.47 13.78
CA GLU A 76 4.26 -7.54 12.83
C GLU A 76 3.57 -7.23 11.49
N TYR A 77 4.36 -7.19 10.42
CA TYR A 77 3.87 -6.92 9.06
C TYR A 77 3.48 -8.21 8.34
N ALA A 78 2.78 -8.06 7.21
CA ALA A 78 2.13 -9.17 6.54
C ALA A 78 3.11 -10.16 5.89
N ASP A 79 4.30 -9.69 5.54
CA ASP A 79 5.43 -10.47 5.03
C ASP A 79 6.24 -11.17 6.14
N GLY A 80 5.83 -11.02 7.41
CA GLY A 80 6.53 -11.58 8.57
C GLY A 80 7.76 -10.78 9.00
N ASN A 81 8.07 -9.66 8.35
CA ASN A 81 9.16 -8.79 8.74
C ASN A 81 8.75 -7.88 9.91
N SER A 82 9.75 -7.40 10.66
CA SER A 82 9.59 -6.36 11.68
C SER A 82 9.48 -4.95 11.09
N ASP A 83 9.51 -4.85 9.77
CA ASP A 83 9.55 -3.61 9.02
C ASP A 83 9.05 -3.83 7.59
N GLN A 84 8.25 -2.91 7.05
CA GLN A 84 7.67 -2.99 5.71
C GLN A 84 7.25 -1.59 5.25
N MET A 85 7.72 -1.13 4.09
CA MET A 85 7.42 0.20 3.56
C MET A 85 6.83 0.11 2.16
N ASN A 86 5.50 0.22 2.12
CA ASN A 86 4.76 0.22 0.88
C ASN A 86 4.42 1.65 0.48
N TYR A 87 4.63 1.99 -0.79
CA TYR A 87 4.24 3.27 -1.34
C TYR A 87 3.36 3.10 -2.57
N LYS A 88 2.42 4.04 -2.72
CA LYS A 88 1.49 4.08 -3.85
C LYS A 88 2.04 4.95 -4.98
N VAL A 89 1.97 4.41 -6.20
CA VAL A 89 2.19 5.12 -7.45
C VAL A 89 0.88 5.14 -8.23
N LEU A 90 0.46 6.32 -8.65
CA LEU A 90 -0.77 6.51 -9.42
C LEU A 90 -0.40 7.02 -10.81
N LEU A 91 -0.89 6.35 -11.85
CA LEU A 91 -0.67 6.74 -13.23
C LEU A 91 -1.93 7.36 -13.83
N GLY A 92 -1.73 8.45 -14.57
CA GLY A 92 -2.79 9.19 -15.25
C GLY A 92 -3.58 10.13 -14.33
N SER A 93 -4.48 10.89 -14.96
CA SER A 93 -5.25 11.97 -14.30
C SER A 93 -6.52 11.49 -13.57
N GLY A 94 -6.92 10.23 -13.75
CA GLY A 94 -8.16 9.66 -13.20
C GLY A 94 -7.96 8.64 -12.07
N GLY A 95 -6.72 8.28 -11.76
CA GLY A 95 -6.43 7.39 -10.63
C GLY A 95 -6.84 5.92 -10.78
N HIS A 96 -7.08 5.45 -12.01
CA HIS A 96 -7.50 4.07 -12.28
C HIS A 96 -6.36 3.06 -12.41
N SER A 97 -5.13 3.54 -12.63
CA SER A 97 -3.93 2.70 -12.66
C SER A 97 -3.10 2.97 -11.42
N GLU A 98 -3.36 2.17 -10.39
CA GLU A 98 -2.73 2.23 -9.09
C GLU A 98 -1.74 1.07 -8.95
N PHE A 99 -0.54 1.38 -8.48
CA PHE A 99 0.47 0.38 -8.14
C PHE A 99 0.88 0.59 -6.70
N ILE A 100 0.88 -0.48 -5.92
CA ILE A 100 1.53 -0.52 -4.62
C ILE A 100 2.85 -1.24 -4.80
N VAL A 101 3.92 -0.61 -4.33
CA VAL A 101 5.29 -1.10 -4.46
C VAL A 101 5.91 -1.16 -3.07
N ASP A 102 6.55 -2.28 -2.74
CA ASP A 102 7.31 -2.43 -1.50
C ASP A 102 8.72 -1.80 -1.61
N GLU A 103 9.45 -1.74 -0.51
CA GLU A 103 10.81 -1.19 -0.44
C GLU A 103 11.81 -1.94 -1.34
N ASN A 104 11.59 -3.24 -1.55
CA ASN A 104 12.40 -4.11 -2.40
C ASN A 104 12.10 -3.91 -3.89
N GLY A 105 11.07 -3.12 -4.22
CA GLY A 105 10.67 -2.81 -5.58
C GLY A 105 9.79 -3.87 -6.21
N ASN A 106 9.08 -4.69 -5.44
CA ASN A 106 8.09 -5.63 -5.95
C ASN A 106 6.71 -4.99 -6.02
N PHE A 107 5.92 -5.37 -7.02
CA PHE A 107 4.50 -5.07 -7.00
C PHE A 107 3.77 -5.86 -5.92
N LEU A 108 2.80 -5.20 -5.29
CA LEU A 108 1.87 -5.79 -4.34
C LEU A 108 0.47 -5.78 -4.95
N ASN A 109 -0.06 -6.96 -5.20
CA ASN A 109 -1.40 -7.17 -5.75
C ASN A 109 -2.09 -8.31 -4.98
N GLU A 110 -3.42 -8.29 -4.83
CA GLU A 110 -4.11 -9.35 -4.09
C GLU A 110 -3.97 -10.72 -4.71
N ILE A 111 -3.88 -10.77 -6.05
CA ILE A 111 -3.54 -11.96 -6.81
C ILE A 111 -2.31 -11.62 -7.64
N ASP A 112 -1.21 -12.35 -7.48
CA ASP A 112 -0.05 -12.22 -8.37
C ASP A 112 0.23 -13.58 -9.00
N SER A 113 0.14 -13.68 -10.33
CA SER A 113 0.38 -14.92 -11.06
C SER A 113 1.83 -15.42 -10.99
N HIS A 114 2.75 -14.60 -10.46
CA HIS A 114 4.16 -14.95 -10.30
C HIS A 114 4.52 -15.33 -8.85
N LYS A 115 3.57 -15.31 -7.91
CA LYS A 115 3.81 -15.61 -6.50
C LYS A 115 2.81 -16.66 -6.02
N GLU A 116 3.29 -17.57 -5.19
CA GLU A 116 2.39 -18.43 -4.42
C GLU A 116 1.65 -17.59 -3.37
N ILE A 117 0.48 -18.07 -2.93
CA ILE A 117 -0.37 -17.34 -1.96
C ILE A 117 0.40 -17.04 -0.66
N GLU A 118 1.23 -17.98 -0.21
CA GLU A 118 2.04 -17.86 1.01
C GLU A 118 3.09 -16.76 0.90
N ASP A 119 3.66 -16.56 -0.29
CA ASP A 119 4.65 -15.52 -0.59
C ASP A 119 4.02 -14.17 -0.97
N ASN A 120 2.68 -14.12 -1.09
CA ASN A 120 1.94 -12.92 -1.51
C ASN A 120 1.08 -12.31 -0.38
N THR A 121 1.33 -12.65 0.88
CA THR A 121 0.56 -12.13 2.03
C THR A 121 0.59 -10.60 2.10
N ASN A 122 1.73 -9.94 1.82
CA ASN A 122 1.79 -8.48 1.75
C ASN A 122 0.90 -7.93 0.62
N GLY A 123 0.88 -8.58 -0.55
CA GLY A 123 -0.05 -8.26 -1.64
C GLY A 123 -1.52 -8.44 -1.26
N ILE A 124 -1.85 -9.50 -0.52
CA ILE A 124 -3.22 -9.75 -0.04
C ILE A 124 -3.67 -8.69 0.97
N VAL A 125 -2.78 -8.22 1.84
CA VAL A 125 -3.10 -7.26 2.92
C VAL A 125 -3.04 -5.81 2.44
N ASN A 126 -2.09 -5.48 1.59
CA ASN A 126 -1.70 -4.12 1.23
C ASN A 126 -1.74 -3.83 -0.27
N GLY A 127 -2.06 -4.80 -1.13
CA GLY A 127 -2.00 -4.64 -2.58
C GLY A 127 -2.95 -3.59 -3.16
N ALA A 128 -2.67 -3.21 -4.41
CA ALA A 128 -3.56 -2.40 -5.22
C ALA A 128 -4.74 -3.23 -5.71
N SER A 129 -5.93 -2.64 -5.69
CA SER A 129 -7.07 -3.17 -6.45
C SER A 129 -7.59 -2.10 -7.40
N PHE A 130 -8.15 -2.52 -8.54
CA PHE A 130 -8.73 -1.54 -9.48
C PHE A 130 -9.82 -0.71 -8.81
N ASN A 131 -9.71 0.61 -8.94
CA ASN A 131 -10.67 1.58 -8.41
C ASN A 131 -11.77 1.85 -9.44
N TYR A 132 -13.02 1.53 -9.11
CA TYR A 132 -14.16 1.76 -10.00
C TYR A 132 -14.64 3.22 -9.99
N ALA A 133 -14.34 3.99 -8.95
CA ALA A 133 -14.78 5.37 -8.82
C ALA A 133 -13.78 6.38 -9.40
N ASN A 134 -14.31 7.50 -9.89
CA ASN A 134 -13.51 8.60 -10.45
C ASN A 134 -13.06 9.62 -9.38
N ALA A 135 -13.56 9.50 -8.14
CA ALA A 135 -13.31 10.42 -7.05
C ALA A 135 -13.51 9.72 -5.70
N ASN A 136 -12.92 10.26 -4.63
CA ASN A 136 -13.10 9.78 -3.26
C ASN A 136 -14.46 10.26 -2.69
N ASP A 137 -15.55 9.72 -3.22
CA ASP A 137 -16.92 10.11 -2.87
C ASP A 137 -17.77 8.91 -2.39
N GLY A 138 -19.07 9.09 -2.25
CA GLY A 138 -19.98 8.01 -1.84
C GLY A 138 -19.96 6.81 -2.78
N THR A 139 -19.67 7.02 -4.07
CA THR A 139 -19.53 5.96 -5.08
C THR A 139 -18.29 5.12 -4.79
N HIS A 140 -17.16 5.75 -4.45
CA HIS A 140 -15.95 5.05 -4.01
C HIS A 140 -16.21 4.17 -2.79
N ILE A 141 -16.89 4.71 -1.78
CA ILE A 141 -17.25 3.96 -0.58
C ILE A 141 -18.15 2.76 -0.94
N GLN A 142 -19.14 2.96 -1.81
CA GLN A 142 -20.05 1.89 -2.21
C GLN A 142 -19.34 0.79 -3.02
N MET A 143 -18.57 1.17 -4.03
CA MET A 143 -18.01 0.24 -5.01
C MET A 143 -16.70 -0.40 -4.56
N ASP A 144 -15.81 0.35 -3.91
CA ASP A 144 -14.45 -0.11 -3.63
C ASP A 144 -14.27 -0.56 -2.16
N VAL A 145 -15.04 0.03 -1.23
CA VAL A 145 -14.95 -0.25 0.21
C VAL A 145 -16.03 -1.24 0.68
N HIS A 146 -17.32 -0.89 0.54
CA HIS A 146 -18.42 -1.74 1.03
C HIS A 146 -18.53 -3.04 0.26
N THR A 147 -18.46 -2.98 -1.07
CA THR A 147 -18.58 -4.19 -1.90
C THR A 147 -17.49 -5.20 -1.55
N ALA A 148 -16.24 -4.75 -1.38
CA ALA A 148 -15.14 -5.58 -0.91
C ALA A 148 -15.42 -6.21 0.46
N LYS A 149 -15.87 -5.39 1.43
CA LYS A 149 -16.18 -5.86 2.78
C LYS A 149 -17.19 -7.02 2.83
N TYR A 150 -18.18 -7.02 1.94
CA TYR A 150 -19.26 -8.02 1.98
C TYR A 150 -19.07 -9.19 1.04
N LEU A 151 -18.30 -9.02 -0.04
CA LEU A 151 -18.27 -9.97 -1.15
C LEU A 151 -16.86 -10.50 -1.48
N ASP A 152 -15.82 -10.02 -0.78
CA ASP A 152 -14.46 -10.56 -0.91
C ASP A 152 -14.41 -12.06 -0.60
N THR A 153 -13.44 -12.72 -1.21
CA THR A 153 -13.12 -14.14 -1.02
C THR A 153 -12.47 -14.40 0.33
N SER A 154 -12.61 -15.62 0.85
CA SER A 154 -12.04 -16.00 2.15
C SER A 154 -10.51 -15.90 2.23
N PHE A 155 -9.78 -15.93 1.10
CA PHE A 155 -8.32 -15.72 1.13
C PHE A 155 -7.95 -14.32 1.64
N ARG A 156 -8.86 -13.34 1.57
CA ARG A 156 -8.69 -11.98 2.10
C ARG A 156 -9.00 -11.85 3.58
N ASP A 157 -9.52 -12.90 4.23
CA ASP A 157 -9.85 -12.86 5.67
C ASP A 157 -8.62 -12.53 6.53
N ILE A 158 -7.42 -12.90 6.05
CA ILE A 158 -6.16 -12.55 6.70
C ILE A 158 -5.95 -11.04 6.82
N ALA A 159 -6.41 -10.24 5.85
CA ALA A 159 -6.25 -8.78 5.85
C ALA A 159 -6.99 -8.12 7.02
N GLY A 160 -8.08 -8.72 7.52
CA GLY A 160 -8.84 -8.21 8.66
C GLY A 160 -8.02 -8.15 9.97
N LYS A 161 -6.95 -8.95 10.06
CA LYS A 161 -6.03 -9.02 11.21
C LYS A 161 -5.05 -7.85 11.27
N TYR A 162 -4.79 -7.19 10.13
CA TYR A 162 -3.82 -6.10 10.01
C TYR A 162 -4.55 -4.75 9.97
N LYS A 163 -3.96 -3.73 10.58
CA LYS A 163 -4.51 -2.37 10.65
C LYS A 163 -3.52 -1.37 10.10
N SER A 164 -4.02 -0.40 9.34
CA SER A 164 -3.22 0.72 8.87
C SER A 164 -2.82 1.61 10.05
N PRO A 165 -1.71 2.37 9.93
CA PRO A 165 -1.37 3.41 10.88
C PRO A 165 -2.56 4.35 11.09
N ASN A 166 -2.75 4.86 12.32
CA ASN A 166 -3.94 5.63 12.74
C ASN A 166 -5.27 4.86 12.65
N ASN A 167 -5.28 3.54 12.50
CA ASN A 167 -6.51 2.72 12.50
C ASN A 167 -6.38 1.50 13.41
N LEU A 168 -5.42 1.55 14.35
CA LEU A 168 -5.40 0.65 15.48
C LEU A 168 -6.52 1.09 16.41
N ASN A 169 -7.55 0.27 16.57
CA ASN A 169 -8.46 0.37 17.71
C ASN A 169 -7.66 -0.03 18.96
N SER A 170 -6.86 0.89 19.50
CA SER A 170 -5.98 0.56 20.60
C SER A 170 -6.72 0.58 21.95
N ASN A 171 -6.95 -0.64 22.47
CA ASN A 171 -6.65 -0.95 23.88
C ASN A 171 -5.13 -1.17 24.07
N ILE A 172 -4.30 -0.61 23.19
CA ILE A 172 -2.85 -0.45 23.38
C ILE A 172 -2.70 0.76 24.31
N GLN A 173 -3.16 0.60 25.55
CA GLN A 173 -2.85 1.53 26.63
C GLN A 173 -2.07 0.76 27.68
N ASP A 174 -0.79 1.11 27.77
CA ASP A 174 -0.04 1.27 29.01
C ASP A 174 1.06 2.30 28.67
N GLY A 175 0.86 3.63 28.79
CA GLY A 175 -0.14 4.30 29.63
C GLY A 175 -0.41 5.78 29.34
N TRP A 176 -0.74 6.49 30.41
CA TRP A 176 -1.55 7.71 30.53
C TRP A 176 -0.78 8.68 31.47
N GLU A 177 0.09 9.57 30.98
CA GLU A 177 -0.28 10.97 30.70
C GLU A 177 -0.39 11.30 29.19
N ASP A 178 0.04 10.40 28.30
CA ASP A 178 0.21 10.66 26.86
C ASP A 178 -1.10 11.05 26.15
N PHE A 179 -2.23 10.51 26.61
CA PHE A 179 -3.59 10.86 26.19
C PHE A 179 -3.88 12.37 26.28
N TRP A 180 -3.26 13.13 27.21
CA TRP A 180 -3.49 14.57 27.35
C TRP A 180 -2.24 15.42 27.63
N GLY A 181 -1.08 14.90 27.24
CA GLY A 181 -0.25 15.62 26.27
C GLY A 181 -0.88 15.68 24.86
N SER A 182 -1.72 14.70 24.46
CA SER A 182 -2.17 14.53 23.06
C SER A 182 -3.22 15.51 22.50
N VAL A 183 -3.69 16.52 23.25
CA VAL A 183 -4.81 17.38 22.77
C VAL A 183 -4.68 18.90 23.01
N GLN A 184 -3.75 19.44 23.84
CA GLN A 184 -3.85 20.88 24.22
C GLN A 184 -3.53 21.94 23.13
N GLY A 185 -3.24 21.56 21.89
CA GLY A 185 -3.09 22.56 20.83
C GLY A 185 -3.24 21.99 19.44
N LYS A 186 -4.45 22.13 18.88
CA LYS A 186 -4.79 22.09 17.45
C LYS A 186 -5.22 20.72 16.88
N GLY A 187 -6.52 20.44 16.98
CA GLY A 187 -7.30 19.92 15.85
C GLY A 187 -7.03 18.49 15.35
N GLY A 188 -6.57 17.57 16.19
CA GLY A 188 -6.49 16.14 15.86
C GLY A 188 -7.68 15.36 16.44
N ASN A 189 -8.34 14.53 15.63
CA ASN A 189 -9.57 13.79 15.97
C ASN A 189 -9.40 12.63 16.98
N GLY A 190 -8.56 12.75 18.01
CA GLY A 190 -8.56 11.83 19.15
C GLY A 190 -8.16 10.37 18.88
N GLU A 191 -7.50 10.07 17.75
CA GLU A 191 -6.88 8.76 17.49
C GLU A 191 -5.41 8.79 17.93
N ASP A 192 -5.08 7.84 18.81
CA ASP A 192 -3.82 7.63 19.54
C ASP A 192 -2.54 8.01 18.77
N TRP A 193 -1.84 9.05 19.23
CA TRP A 193 -0.57 9.53 18.65
C TRP A 193 0.50 8.43 18.58
N ASN A 194 0.47 7.43 19.47
CA ASN A 194 1.41 6.30 19.40
C ASN A 194 1.15 5.41 18.18
N SER A 195 -0.07 5.35 17.67
CA SER A 195 -0.41 4.65 16.43
C SER A 195 -0.22 5.49 15.16
N SER A 196 0.21 6.75 15.31
CA SER A 196 0.25 7.71 14.22
C SER A 196 1.34 7.41 13.20
N TYR A 197 0.98 7.48 11.92
CA TYR A 197 1.86 7.38 10.76
C TYR A 197 3.01 8.40 10.80
N TRP A 198 2.75 9.56 11.42
CA TRP A 198 3.69 10.68 11.51
C TRP A 198 4.50 10.68 12.82
N ASN A 199 4.23 9.77 13.75
CA ASN A 199 4.97 9.72 15.01
C ASN A 199 6.27 8.94 14.82
N SER A 200 7.40 9.62 14.93
CA SER A 200 8.75 9.04 14.82
C SER A 200 9.18 8.20 16.03
N ARG A 201 8.35 8.13 17.07
CA ARG A 201 8.51 7.28 18.25
C ARG A 201 7.30 6.37 18.49
N GLY A 202 6.37 6.31 17.53
CA GLY A 202 5.15 5.52 17.62
C GLY A 202 5.37 4.05 17.28
N ALA A 203 4.32 3.24 17.40
CA ALA A 203 4.31 1.81 17.13
C ALA A 203 4.75 1.46 15.68
N TYR A 204 4.50 2.35 14.73
CA TYR A 204 4.90 2.19 13.33
C TYR A 204 6.26 2.80 12.99
N SER A 205 6.93 3.44 13.95
CA SER A 205 8.25 4.04 13.73
C SER A 205 9.36 2.97 13.70
N LYS A 206 10.45 3.29 13.02
CA LYS A 206 11.68 2.48 13.03
C LYS A 206 12.87 3.40 13.13
N ASP A 207 13.82 3.05 14.00
CA ASP A 207 15.08 3.78 14.19
C ASP A 207 14.90 5.29 14.40
N GLY A 208 13.81 5.69 15.08
CA GLY A 208 13.50 7.09 15.35
C GLY A 208 12.98 7.88 14.14
N ILE A 209 12.55 7.20 13.07
CA ILE A 209 11.98 7.79 11.86
C ILE A 209 10.51 7.35 11.75
N SER A 210 9.63 8.30 11.43
CA SER A 210 8.19 8.01 11.27
C SER A 210 7.95 7.14 10.03
N ALA A 211 6.89 6.33 10.06
CA ALA A 211 6.48 5.55 8.88
C ALA A 211 6.17 6.46 7.68
N HIS A 212 5.63 7.66 7.93
CA HIS A 212 5.44 8.69 6.92
C HIS A 212 6.74 9.05 6.20
N ASP A 213 7.77 9.47 6.95
CA ASP A 213 9.00 9.98 6.34
C ASP A 213 9.78 8.87 5.62
N ARG A 214 9.69 7.64 6.14
CA ARG A 214 10.27 6.47 5.50
C ARG A 214 9.60 6.15 4.16
N VAL A 215 8.27 6.20 4.11
CA VAL A 215 7.53 6.03 2.85
C VAL A 215 7.76 7.20 1.88
N GLU A 216 7.82 8.44 2.36
CA GLU A 216 8.09 9.59 1.50
C GLU A 216 9.50 9.52 0.90
N LYS A 217 10.49 9.02 1.64
CA LYS A 217 11.82 8.73 1.11
C LYS A 217 11.75 7.76 -0.08
N GLU A 218 10.98 6.69 0.02
CA GLU A 218 10.81 5.75 -1.10
C GLU A 218 10.09 6.38 -2.30
N ARG A 219 9.08 7.22 -2.05
CA ARG A 219 8.39 7.99 -3.10
C ARG A 219 9.32 8.99 -3.79
N GLU A 220 10.15 9.70 -3.03
CA GLU A 220 11.17 10.59 -3.58
C GLU A 220 12.20 9.85 -4.40
N ASN A 221 12.67 8.68 -3.93
CA ASN A 221 13.59 7.83 -4.67
C ASN A 221 12.97 7.42 -6.01
N PHE A 222 11.73 6.95 -6.02
CA PHE A 222 10.99 6.64 -7.24
C PHE A 222 10.92 7.82 -8.21
N ARG A 223 10.55 9.02 -7.73
CA ARG A 223 10.52 10.24 -8.56
C ARG A 223 11.89 10.62 -9.11
N LYS A 224 12.96 10.44 -8.33
CA LYS A 224 14.35 10.69 -8.78
C LYS A 224 14.78 9.70 -9.85
N MET A 225 14.41 8.42 -9.69
CA MET A 225 14.69 7.39 -10.70
C MET A 225 14.05 7.75 -12.05
N ILE A 226 12.80 8.21 -12.09
CA ILE A 226 12.16 8.67 -13.33
C ILE A 226 12.91 9.84 -13.97
N LYS A 227 13.31 10.83 -13.18
CA LYS A 227 14.03 12.03 -13.70
C LYS A 227 15.42 11.72 -14.25
N ASN A 228 16.03 10.63 -13.79
CA ASN A 228 17.39 10.24 -14.13
C ASN A 228 17.44 9.03 -15.08
N TYR A 229 16.29 8.56 -15.54
CA TYR A 229 16.17 7.47 -16.51
C TYR A 229 16.53 7.97 -17.91
#